data_AF-A0A4Q5SLY6-F1
#
_entry.id   AF-A0A4Q5SLY6-F1
#
_cell.length_a   1.000
_cell.length_b   1.000
_cell.length_c   1.000
_cell.angle_alpha   90.00
_cell.angle_beta   90.00
_cell.angle_gamma   90.00
#
_symmetry.space_group_name_H-M   'P 1'
#
loop_
_entity.id
_entity.type
_entity.pdbx_description
1 polymer ?
#
loop_
_entity_poly.entity_id
_entity_poly.type
_entity_poly.pdbx_seq_one_letter_code
_entity_poly.pdbx_strand_id
1 'polypeptide(L)' 'MEQRAGIQSFEKFKYINTINALAGGDITKWDAILNTPYNRVLTKLLLNKTEAEYQRKYSEMISSS' A
#
# COMPACT_ATOMS: atom_id res chain seq x y z
N MET A 1 1.89 24.45 -4.11
CA MET A 1 0.45 24.06 -4.04
C MET A 1 0.17 22.74 -4.76
N GLU A 2 1.00 22.31 -5.73
CA GLU A 2 0.77 21.10 -6.54
C GLU A 2 0.85 19.77 -5.76
N GLN A 3 1.74 19.67 -4.77
CA GLN A 3 1.88 18.45 -3.95
C GLN A 3 0.61 18.10 -3.15
N ARG A 4 -0.21 19.10 -2.78
CA ARG A 4 -1.47 18.87 -2.05
C ARG A 4 -2.62 18.43 -2.96
N ALA A 5 -2.62 18.87 -4.23
CA ALA A 5 -3.64 18.49 -5.20
C ALA A 5 -3.56 17.01 -5.56
N GLY A 6 -2.33 16.48 -5.72
CA GLY A 6 -2.11 15.04 -5.95
C GLY A 6 -2.66 14.18 -4.81
N ILE A 7 -2.38 14.55 -3.56
CA ILE A 7 -2.85 13.82 -2.37
C ILE A 7 -4.40 13.80 -2.30
N GLN A 8 -5.07 14.91 -2.61
CA GLN A 8 -6.54 14.97 -2.66
C GLN A 8 -7.16 14.12 -3.78
N SER A 9 -6.47 13.91 -4.89
CA SER A 9 -6.95 13.03 -5.96
C SER A 9 -6.97 11.56 -5.54
N PHE A 10 -5.98 11.11 -4.75
CA PHE A 10 -5.90 9.73 -4.24
C PHE A 10 -6.83 9.47 -3.06
N GLU A 11 -7.09 10.48 -2.23
CA GLU A 11 -8.06 10.42 -1.10
C GLU A 11 -9.46 9.99 -1.55
N LYS A 12 -9.87 10.32 -2.79
CA LYS A 12 -11.18 9.93 -3.33
C LYS A 12 -11.39 8.42 -3.35
N PHE A 13 -10.32 7.65 -3.48
CA PHE A 13 -10.38 6.20 -3.68
C PHE A 13 -10.20 5.41 -2.39
N LYS A 14 -9.95 6.05 -1.23
CA LYS A 14 -9.94 5.44 0.12
C LYS A 14 -9.44 3.98 0.14
N TYR A 15 -10.33 3.02 0.46
CA TYR A 15 -10.01 1.61 0.59
C TYR A 15 -9.72 0.92 -0.76
N ILE A 16 -10.20 1.46 -1.88
CA ILE A 16 -9.93 0.93 -3.22
C ILE A 16 -8.44 1.00 -3.53
N ASN A 17 -7.71 2.01 -3.04
CA ASN A 17 -6.25 2.05 -3.20
C ASN A 17 -5.58 0.85 -2.51
N THR A 18 -6.07 0.45 -1.34
CA THR A 18 -5.58 -0.74 -0.63
C THR A 18 -5.88 -2.01 -1.42
N ILE A 19 -7.09 -2.15 -1.94
CA ILE A 19 -7.47 -3.31 -2.78
C ILE A 19 -6.62 -3.35 -4.05
N ASN A 20 -6.45 -2.21 -4.73
CA ASN A 20 -5.66 -2.11 -5.94
C ASN A 20 -4.18 -2.41 -5.70
N ALA A 21 -3.62 -1.94 -4.57
CA ALA A 21 -2.25 -2.25 -4.17
C ALA A 21 -2.07 -3.75 -3.87
N LEU A 22 -3.03 -4.37 -3.18
CA LEU A 22 -3.02 -5.82 -2.93
C LEU A 22 -3.18 -6.63 -4.22
N ALA A 23 -3.88 -6.09 -5.21
CA ALA A 23 -4.06 -6.70 -6.52
C ALA A 23 -2.86 -6.50 -7.46
N GLY A 24 -1.90 -5.65 -7.10
CA GLY A 24 -0.81 -5.26 -8.00
C GLY A 24 -1.31 -4.48 -9.23
N GLY A 25 -2.41 -3.75 -9.11
CA GLY A 25 -3.04 -3.01 -10.23
C GLY A 25 -4.02 -3.82 -11.09
N ASP A 26 -4.13 -5.13 -10.87
CA ASP A 26 -4.96 -6.01 -11.68
C ASP A 26 -6.40 -6.09 -11.14
N ILE A 27 -7.32 -5.41 -11.82
CA ILE A 27 -8.73 -5.34 -11.42
C ILE A 27 -9.41 -6.71 -11.35
N THR A 28 -8.97 -7.70 -12.13
CA THR A 28 -9.58 -9.03 -12.15
C THR A 28 -9.38 -9.81 -10.84
N LYS A 29 -8.45 -9.35 -9.99
CA LYS A 29 -8.17 -9.94 -8.67
C LYS A 29 -8.92 -9.27 -7.52
N TRP A 30 -9.64 -8.17 -7.78
CA TRP A 30 -10.28 -7.38 -6.71
C TRP A 30 -11.34 -8.18 -5.96
N ASP A 31 -12.15 -8.98 -6.67
CA ASP A 31 -13.16 -9.83 -6.04
C ASP A 31 -12.54 -10.85 -5.09
N ALA A 32 -11.42 -11.47 -5.48
CA ALA A 32 -10.72 -12.43 -4.63
C ALA A 32 -10.20 -11.77 -3.34
N ILE A 33 -9.70 -10.53 -3.42
CA ILE A 33 -9.20 -9.77 -2.28
C ILE A 33 -10.35 -9.34 -1.36
N LEU A 34 -11.46 -8.86 -1.93
CA LEU A 34 -12.65 -8.47 -1.17
C LEU A 34 -13.28 -9.66 -0.42
N ASN A 35 -13.18 -10.87 -0.99
CA ASN A 35 -13.64 -12.10 -0.35
C ASN A 35 -12.61 -12.73 0.61
N THR A 36 -11.40 -12.16 0.71
CA THR A 36 -10.37 -12.69 1.62
C THR A 36 -10.70 -12.33 3.07
N PRO A 37 -10.58 -13.27 4.02
CA PRO A 37 -10.79 -12.99 5.43
C PRO A 37 -9.95 -11.80 5.93
N TYR A 38 -10.59 -10.89 6.68
CA TYR A 38 -10.00 -9.64 7.11
C TYR A 38 -8.68 -9.81 7.89
N ASN A 39 -8.59 -10.84 8.73
CA ASN A 39 -7.35 -11.16 9.46
C ASN A 39 -6.16 -11.41 8.52
N ARG A 40 -6.37 -12.13 7.40
CA ARG A 40 -5.31 -12.39 6.41
C ARG A 40 -4.91 -11.11 5.69
N VAL A 41 -5.88 -10.29 5.31
CA VAL A 41 -5.63 -8.98 4.67
C VAL A 41 -4.82 -8.09 5.62
N LEU A 42 -5.21 -7.99 6.89
CA LEU A 42 -4.48 -7.22 7.89
C LEU A 42 -3.05 -7.73 8.09
N THR A 43 -2.85 -9.04 8.20
CA THR A 43 -1.50 -9.62 8.32
C THR A 43 -0.64 -9.27 7.11
N LYS A 44 -1.19 -9.32 5.89
CA LYS A 44 -0.44 -8.93 4.69
C LYS A 44 -0.10 -7.44 4.67
N LEU A 45 -1.02 -6.57 5.08
CA LEU A 45 -0.77 -5.13 5.18
C LEU A 45 0.31 -4.82 6.21
N LEU A 46 0.29 -5.52 7.36
CA LEU A 46 1.34 -5.38 8.38
C LEU A 46 2.71 -5.83 7.85
N LEU A 47 2.77 -6.99 7.17
CA LEU A 47 4.00 -7.47 6.54
C LEU A 47 4.57 -6.44 5.54
N ASN A 48 3.73 -5.94 4.62
CA ASN A 48 4.14 -4.94 3.63
C ASN A 48 4.67 -3.66 4.30
N LYS A 49 4.03 -3.22 5.39
CA LYS A 49 4.49 -2.06 6.17
C LYS A 49 5.88 -2.33 6.78
N THR A 50 6.08 -3.48 7.41
CA THR A 50 7.36 -3.84 8.03
C THR A 50 8.49 -3.91 6.99
N GLU A 51 8.23 -4.49 5.82
CA GLU A 51 9.19 -4.52 4.70
C GLU A 51 9.54 -3.10 4.23
N ALA A 52 8.55 -2.24 4.03
CA ALA A 52 8.78 -0.85 3.61
C ALA A 52 9.58 -0.05 4.65
N GLU A 53 9.29 -0.23 5.94
CA GLU A 53 10.04 0.41 7.03
C GLU A 53 11.49 -0.05 7.08
N TYR A 54 11.73 -1.35 6.87
CA TYR A 54 13.08 -1.90 6.79
C TYR A 54 13.85 -1.31 5.60
N GLN A 55 13.26 -1.33 4.40
CA GLN A 55 13.88 -0.77 3.19
C GLN A 55 14.20 0.71 3.34
N ARG A 56 13.30 1.49 3.96
CA ARG A 56 13.55 2.90 4.25
C ARG A 56 14.77 3.08 5.16
N LYS A 57 14.83 2.37 6.29
CA LYS A 57 15.96 2.44 7.22
C LYS A 57 17.28 2.03 6.56
N TYR A 58 17.26 0.96 5.78
CA TYR A 58 18.43 0.48 5.04
C TYR A 58 18.92 1.54 4.03
N SER A 59 18.00 2.16 3.30
CA SER A 59 18.32 3.22 2.33
C SER A 59 18.91 4.46 3.03
N GLU A 60 18.35 4.84 4.19
CA GLU A 60 18.88 5.94 5.01
C GLU A 60 20.32 5.67 5.42
N MET A 61 20.63 4.46 5.92
CA MET A 61 21.99 4.08 6.31
C MET A 61 23.00 4.14 5.15
N ILE A 62 22.62 3.65 3.97
CA ILE A 62 23.47 3.72 2.77
C ILE A 62 23.67 5.17 2.33
N SER A 63 22.62 5.99 2.34
CA SER A 63 22.72 7.39 1.91
C SER A 63 23.52 8.28 2.87
N SER A 64 23.65 7.86 4.13
CA SER A 64 24.44 8.55 5.15
C SER A 64 25.91 8.14 5.21
N SER A 65 26.33 7.17 4.39
CA SER A 65 27.73 6.71 4.23
C SER A 65 28.37 7.33 3.00
#